data_AF-A0A6G0NL74-F1
#
_entry.id   AF-A0A6G0NL74-F1
#
_cell.length_a   1.000
_cell.length_b   1.000
_cell.length_c   1.000
_cell.angle_alpha   90.00
_cell.angle_beta   90.00
_cell.angle_gamma   90.00
#
_symmetry.space_group_name_H-M   'P 1'
#
loop_
_entity.id
_entity.type
_entity.pdbx_description
1 polymer ?
#
loop_
_entity_poly.entity_id
_entity_poly.type
_entity_poly.pdbx_seq_one_letter_code
_entity_poly.pdbx_strand_id
1 'polypeptide(L)'
;MARELADLRQRATTPTLTKNKTDIVKLEVSTYSGEGKSRLHLNRWFCEVDIAVEARQLSTELARTRFLMSKLAGKAKEWALGKLVANASCFPTMVSMKADLRLAFEPTQDESLQRSAFLSLKQGRMSMLEYIQHARHLVSCITTHPIDMATQVHVFVSGIIAGYQRFYLTRKVPMTLEEAFATALREDYSVTASQAFDVSRVSEP
;
A
#
# COMPACT_ATOMS: atom_id res chain seq x y z
N MET A 1 -36.66 -62.66 1.53
CA MET A 1 -37.07 -62.05 2.81
C MET A 1 -35.99 -62.30 3.86
N ALA A 2 -34.91 -61.52 3.80
CA ALA A 2 -33.91 -61.41 4.87
C ALA A 2 -34.01 -59.98 5.39
N ARG A 3 -34.97 -59.77 6.30
CA ARG A 3 -35.02 -58.60 7.18
C ARG A 3 -34.05 -58.86 8.33
N GLU A 4 -33.42 -57.79 8.80
CA GLU A 4 -32.58 -57.69 10.01
C GLU A 4 -31.18 -58.30 9.95
N LEU A 5 -30.19 -57.41 9.75
CA LEU A 5 -28.88 -57.33 10.44
C LEU A 5 -27.79 -56.74 9.53
N ALA A 6 -27.91 -55.46 9.16
CA ALA A 6 -26.73 -54.60 9.00
C ALA A 6 -27.10 -53.10 8.92
N ASP A 7 -28.27 -52.71 9.44
CA ASP A 7 -28.74 -51.31 9.57
C ASP A 7 -27.94 -50.52 10.66
N LEU A 8 -26.65 -50.83 10.77
CA LEU A 8 -25.72 -50.37 11.79
C LEU A 8 -24.43 -49.81 11.15
N ARG A 9 -24.55 -49.22 9.95
CA ARG A 9 -23.48 -48.45 9.29
C ARG A 9 -23.93 -47.17 8.59
N GLN A 10 -25.14 -46.66 8.88
CA GLN A 10 -25.60 -45.36 8.35
C GLN A 10 -26.09 -44.38 9.42
N ARG A 11 -25.72 -44.59 10.70
CA ARG A 11 -25.70 -43.52 11.70
C ARG A 11 -24.26 -43.22 12.07
N ALA A 12 -23.95 -41.93 12.14
CA ALA A 12 -22.67 -41.35 12.53
C ALA A 12 -21.59 -41.24 11.43
N THR A 13 -21.90 -40.51 10.35
CA THR A 13 -20.95 -39.49 9.86
C THR A 13 -21.71 -38.39 9.13
N THR A 14 -22.44 -37.56 9.88
CA THR A 14 -22.65 -36.18 9.42
C THR A 14 -21.34 -35.47 9.76
N PRO A 15 -20.51 -35.06 8.79
CA PRO A 15 -19.52 -34.04 9.09
C PRO A 15 -20.33 -32.80 9.42
N THR A 16 -20.53 -32.54 10.70
CA THR A 16 -20.95 -31.24 11.18
C THR A 16 -19.92 -30.28 10.60
N LEU A 17 -20.32 -29.51 9.58
CA LEU A 17 -19.56 -28.38 9.10
C LEU A 17 -19.48 -27.41 10.26
N THR A 18 -18.49 -27.60 11.12
CA THR A 18 -18.03 -26.60 12.07
C THR A 18 -17.62 -25.42 11.21
N LYS A 19 -18.53 -24.47 11.01
CA LYS A 19 -18.21 -23.14 10.51
C LYS A 19 -17.07 -22.65 11.39
N ASN A 20 -15.88 -22.60 10.81
CA ASN A 20 -14.69 -22.09 11.45
C ASN A 20 -15.05 -20.76 12.11
N LYS A 21 -14.81 -20.70 13.41
CA LYS A 21 -14.97 -19.51 14.23
C LYS A 21 -14.17 -18.41 13.53
N THR A 22 -14.89 -17.46 12.97
CA THR A 22 -14.41 -16.46 12.01
C THR A 22 -13.13 -15.75 12.49
N ASP A 23 -12.07 -15.77 11.68
CA ASP A 23 -10.85 -14.96 11.82
C ASP A 23 -11.15 -13.46 11.61
N ILE A 24 -12.08 -12.91 12.39
CA ILE A 24 -12.43 -11.49 12.36
C ILE A 24 -11.43 -10.75 13.23
N VAL A 25 -10.63 -9.88 12.60
CA VAL A 25 -9.66 -9.03 13.29
C VAL A 25 -10.16 -7.60 13.28
N LYS A 26 -10.32 -7.00 14.48
CA LYS A 26 -10.69 -5.60 14.62
C LYS A 26 -9.45 -4.73 14.48
N LEU A 27 -9.16 -4.32 13.25
CA LEU A 27 -8.09 -3.37 12.98
C LEU A 27 -8.53 -1.94 13.36
N GLU A 28 -7.64 -1.21 14.04
CA GLU A 28 -7.79 0.24 14.15
C GLU A 28 -7.46 0.88 12.80
N VAL A 29 -8.23 1.91 12.47
CA VAL A 29 -8.07 2.66 11.22
C VAL A 29 -8.01 4.12 11.58
N SER A 30 -6.97 4.78 11.09
CA SER A 30 -6.73 6.21 11.21
C SER A 30 -7.94 7.01 10.73
N THR A 31 -8.22 8.14 11.36
CA THR A 31 -9.28 9.04 10.89
C THR A 31 -8.76 9.96 9.80
N TYR A 32 -9.56 10.21 8.77
CA TYR A 32 -9.23 11.16 7.70
C TYR A 32 -9.96 12.49 7.89
N SER A 33 -9.23 13.58 8.14
CA SER A 33 -9.77 14.92 8.37
C SER A 33 -10.07 15.70 7.09
N GLY A 34 -9.39 15.38 5.98
CA GLY A 34 -9.44 16.16 4.74
C GLY A 34 -8.50 17.37 4.70
N GLU A 35 -7.91 17.78 5.83
CA GLU A 35 -7.06 18.97 5.96
C GLU A 35 -5.90 18.75 6.95
N GLY A 36 -4.85 19.57 6.85
CA GLY A 36 -3.70 19.56 7.76
C GLY A 36 -2.39 19.05 7.14
N LYS A 37 -1.25 19.56 7.65
CA LYS A 37 0.10 19.23 7.16
C LYS A 37 0.51 17.78 7.39
N SER A 38 -0.08 17.11 8.38
CA SER A 38 0.14 15.70 8.71
C SER A 38 -0.90 14.76 8.08
N ARG A 39 -1.72 15.23 7.13
CA ARG A 39 -2.72 14.37 6.51
C ARG A 39 -2.04 13.21 5.77
N LEU A 40 -2.50 11.99 6.01
CA LEU A 40 -2.13 10.85 5.18
C LEU A 40 -2.59 11.12 3.74
N HIS A 41 -1.80 10.66 2.76
CA HIS A 41 -2.24 10.66 1.37
C HIS A 41 -3.54 9.87 1.25
N LEU A 42 -4.54 10.43 0.55
CA LEU A 42 -5.90 9.86 0.52
C LEU A 42 -5.89 8.40 0.06
N ASN A 43 -5.10 8.05 -0.96
CA ASN A 43 -4.99 6.68 -1.44
C ASN A 43 -4.33 5.73 -0.43
N ARG A 44 -3.36 6.22 0.36
CA ARG A 44 -2.76 5.41 1.45
C ARG A 44 -3.80 5.10 2.53
N TRP A 45 -4.61 6.10 2.87
CA TRP A 45 -5.72 5.91 3.81
C TRP A 45 -6.79 4.96 3.27
N PHE A 46 -7.12 5.01 1.98
CA PHE A 46 -8.02 4.03 1.38
C PHE A 46 -7.51 2.60 1.50
N CYS A 47 -6.21 2.36 1.28
CA CYS A 47 -5.62 1.04 1.48
C CYS A 47 -5.77 0.54 2.93
N GLU A 48 -5.56 1.40 3.92
CA GLU A 48 -5.77 1.07 5.34
C GLU A 48 -7.23 0.68 5.63
N VAL A 49 -8.19 1.42 5.04
CA VAL A 49 -9.62 1.10 5.15
C VAL A 49 -9.94 -0.24 4.48
N ASP A 50 -9.41 -0.50 3.29
CA ASP A 50 -9.66 -1.77 2.56
C ASP A 50 -9.20 -2.98 3.35
N ILE A 51 -7.97 -2.93 3.88
CA ILE A 51 -7.42 -3.98 4.75
C ILE A 51 -8.34 -4.21 5.96
N ALA A 52 -8.85 -3.14 6.58
CA ALA A 52 -9.76 -3.25 7.71
C ALA A 52 -11.14 -3.79 7.34
N VAL A 53 -11.67 -3.44 6.16
CA VAL A 53 -12.93 -3.96 5.64
C VAL A 53 -12.83 -5.46 5.40
N GLU A 54 -11.73 -5.91 4.78
CA GLU A 54 -11.43 -7.32 4.54
C GLU A 54 -11.26 -8.10 5.85
N ALA A 55 -10.43 -7.60 6.78
CA ALA A 55 -10.18 -8.23 8.08
C ALA A 55 -11.45 -8.34 8.95
N ARG A 56 -12.39 -7.41 8.78
CA ARG A 56 -13.69 -7.40 9.48
C ARG A 56 -14.77 -8.21 8.76
N GLN A 57 -14.49 -8.72 7.55
CA GLN A 57 -15.42 -9.48 6.71
C GLN A 57 -16.76 -8.77 6.49
N LEU A 58 -16.75 -7.43 6.36
CA LEU A 58 -17.97 -6.67 6.12
C LEU A 58 -18.57 -7.10 4.78
N SER A 59 -19.71 -7.80 4.81
CA SER A 59 -20.24 -8.50 3.63
C SER A 59 -21.13 -7.61 2.76
N THR A 60 -21.81 -6.63 3.36
CA THR A 60 -22.76 -5.74 2.66
C THR A 60 -22.09 -4.43 2.26
N GLU A 61 -22.40 -3.91 1.06
CA GLU A 61 -21.93 -2.58 0.62
C GLU A 61 -22.32 -1.48 1.60
N LEU A 62 -23.54 -1.51 2.14
CA LEU A 62 -23.99 -0.52 3.12
C LEU A 62 -23.07 -0.50 4.36
N ALA A 63 -22.72 -1.67 4.92
CA ALA A 63 -21.80 -1.73 6.06
C ALA A 63 -20.40 -1.21 5.71
N ARG A 64 -19.89 -1.51 4.51
CA ARG A 64 -18.59 -0.99 4.03
C ARG A 64 -18.61 0.53 3.91
N THR A 65 -19.63 1.09 3.27
CA THR A 65 -19.82 2.55 3.12
C THR A 65 -19.98 3.24 4.46
N ARG A 66 -20.80 2.70 5.37
CA ARG A 66 -21.01 3.28 6.71
C ARG A 66 -19.75 3.17 7.56
N PHE A 67 -18.98 2.09 7.43
CA PHE A 67 -17.69 1.96 8.07
C PHE A 67 -16.69 3.00 7.56
N LEU A 68 -16.52 3.15 6.25
CA LEU A 68 -15.68 4.19 5.64
C LEU A 68 -16.07 5.58 6.14
N MET A 69 -17.37 5.89 6.14
CA MET A 69 -17.88 7.17 6.65
C MET A 69 -17.59 7.38 8.13
N SER A 70 -17.64 6.33 8.96
CA SER A 70 -17.32 6.41 10.39
C SER A 70 -15.86 6.80 10.66
N LYS A 71 -14.98 6.62 9.67
CA LYS A 71 -13.55 6.96 9.75
C LYS A 71 -13.22 8.35 9.20
N LEU A 72 -14.22 9.10 8.73
CA LEU A 72 -14.05 10.50 8.39
C LEU A 72 -14.13 11.38 9.64
N ALA A 73 -13.31 12.43 9.67
CA ALA A 73 -13.28 13.47 10.68
C ALA A 73 -13.20 14.86 10.02
N GLY A 74 -13.28 15.93 10.81
CA GLY A 74 -13.09 17.31 10.34
C GLY A 74 -13.89 17.66 9.09
N LYS A 75 -13.24 18.32 8.13
CA LYS A 75 -13.83 18.74 6.85
C LYS A 75 -14.35 17.59 6.01
N ALA A 76 -13.67 16.45 6.03
CA ALA A 76 -14.13 15.26 5.29
C ALA A 76 -15.47 14.75 5.81
N LYS A 77 -15.69 14.78 7.13
CA LYS A 77 -16.95 14.39 7.75
C LYS A 77 -18.06 15.40 7.47
N GLU A 78 -17.77 16.71 7.59
CA GLU A 78 -18.72 17.78 7.27
C GLU A 78 -19.22 17.67 5.83
N TRP A 79 -18.29 17.48 4.88
CA TRP A 79 -18.61 17.30 3.47
C TRP A 79 -19.49 16.06 3.22
N ALA A 80 -19.12 14.91 3.81
CA ALA A 80 -19.85 13.67 3.59
C ALA A 80 -21.28 13.74 4.14
N LEU A 81 -21.44 14.33 5.33
CA LEU A 81 -22.75 14.56 5.93
C LEU A 81 -23.59 15.57 5.13
N GLY A 82 -22.98 16.65 4.65
CA GLY A 82 -23.65 17.63 3.78
C GLY A 82 -24.20 16.98 2.51
N LYS A 83 -23.42 16.10 1.87
CA LYS A 83 -23.85 15.36 0.68
C LYS A 83 -25.03 14.42 0.98
N LEU A 84 -25.02 13.76 2.13
CA LEU A 84 -26.10 12.89 2.60
C LEU A 84 -27.40 13.64 2.93
N VAL A 85 -27.29 14.84 3.50
CA VAL A 85 -28.46 15.70 3.78
C VAL A 85 -29.12 16.13 2.46
N ALA A 86 -28.31 16.46 1.45
CA ALA A 86 -28.83 16.82 0.12
C ALA A 86 -29.40 15.60 -0.63
N ASN A 87 -28.80 14.43 -0.48
CA ASN A 87 -29.27 13.19 -1.10
C ASN A 87 -28.94 11.97 -0.23
N ALA A 88 -29.98 11.34 0.33
CA ALA A 88 -29.85 10.15 1.17
C ALA A 88 -29.22 8.94 0.47
N SER A 89 -29.27 8.88 -0.87
CA SER A 89 -28.71 7.80 -1.70
C SER A 89 -27.36 8.15 -2.33
N CYS A 90 -26.68 9.22 -1.91
CA CYS A 90 -25.44 9.70 -2.55
C CYS A 90 -24.25 8.72 -2.49
N PHE A 91 -24.27 7.73 -1.60
CA PHE A 91 -23.21 6.73 -1.44
C PHE A 91 -23.75 5.29 -1.53
N PRO A 92 -24.16 4.83 -2.73
CA PRO A 92 -24.72 3.49 -2.91
C PRO A 92 -23.70 2.37 -2.68
N THR A 93 -22.42 2.61 -3.00
CA THR A 93 -21.33 1.64 -2.84
C THR A 93 -20.09 2.29 -2.25
N MET A 94 -19.21 1.49 -1.64
CA MET A 94 -17.94 2.01 -1.10
C MET A 94 -17.06 2.60 -2.21
N VAL A 95 -17.10 1.99 -3.40
CA VAL A 95 -16.36 2.47 -4.59
C VAL A 95 -16.82 3.87 -5.01
N SER A 96 -18.13 4.11 -5.09
CA SER A 96 -18.66 5.44 -5.44
C SER A 96 -18.28 6.51 -4.43
N MET A 97 -18.34 6.18 -3.13
CA MET A 97 -17.93 7.09 -2.07
C MET A 97 -16.44 7.44 -2.14
N LYS A 98 -15.57 6.45 -2.43
CA LYS A 98 -14.14 6.72 -2.64
C LYS A 98 -13.88 7.61 -3.86
N ALA A 99 -14.60 7.42 -4.96
CA ALA A 99 -14.49 8.27 -6.13
C ALA A 99 -14.87 9.73 -5.80
N ASP A 100 -15.98 9.93 -5.09
CA ASP A 100 -16.39 11.27 -4.66
C ASP A 100 -15.40 11.92 -3.69
N LEU A 101 -14.83 11.14 -2.77
CA LEU A 101 -13.80 11.61 -1.84
C LEU A 101 -12.52 12.03 -2.57
N ARG A 102 -12.14 11.34 -3.66
CA ARG A 102 -11.04 11.77 -4.53
C ARG A 102 -11.34 13.14 -5.13
N LEU A 103 -12.51 13.29 -5.75
CA LEU A 103 -12.91 14.57 -6.35
C LEU A 103 -12.92 15.74 -5.36
N ALA A 104 -13.26 15.49 -4.09
CA ALA A 104 -13.38 16.54 -3.07
C ALA A 104 -12.08 16.85 -2.31
N PHE A 105 -11.23 15.85 -2.05
CA PHE A 105 -10.12 15.97 -1.10
C PHE A 105 -8.75 15.58 -1.65
N GLU A 106 -8.71 14.87 -2.77
CA GLU A 106 -7.47 14.82 -3.53
C GLU A 106 -7.22 16.27 -3.94
N PRO A 107 -6.13 16.91 -3.47
CA PRO A 107 -5.75 18.14 -4.11
C PRO A 107 -5.62 17.82 -5.60
N THR A 108 -5.68 18.80 -6.48
CA THR A 108 -5.07 18.68 -7.79
C THR A 108 -3.57 18.43 -7.56
N GLN A 109 -3.22 17.20 -7.18
CA GLN A 109 -1.89 16.66 -7.30
C GLN A 109 -1.63 16.88 -8.76
N ASP A 110 -0.67 17.76 -9.04
CA ASP A 110 -0.17 17.84 -10.37
C ASP A 110 0.56 16.52 -10.60
N GLU A 111 -0.18 15.49 -11.01
CA GLU A 111 0.38 14.19 -11.37
C GLU A 111 1.44 14.39 -12.44
N SER A 112 1.31 15.43 -13.27
CA SER A 112 2.35 15.79 -14.24
C SER A 112 3.62 16.28 -13.53
N LEU A 113 3.51 17.04 -12.44
CA LEU A 113 4.64 17.43 -11.59
C LEU A 113 5.25 16.24 -10.85
N GLN A 114 4.45 15.36 -10.25
CA GLN A 114 4.97 14.17 -9.56
C GLN A 114 5.62 13.18 -10.54
N ARG A 115 4.99 12.99 -11.71
CA ARG A 115 5.54 12.20 -12.82
C ARG A 115 6.84 12.83 -13.33
N SER A 116 6.88 14.15 -13.53
CA SER A 116 8.09 14.85 -13.95
C SER A 116 9.21 14.76 -12.91
N ALA A 117 8.87 14.93 -11.63
CA ALA A 117 9.80 14.75 -10.51
C ALA A 117 10.35 13.32 -10.44
N PHE A 118 9.50 12.31 -10.66
CA PHE A 118 9.95 10.92 -10.73
C PHE A 118 10.83 10.67 -11.96
N LEU A 119 10.42 11.08 -13.16
CA LEU A 119 11.20 10.87 -14.39
C LEU A 119 12.56 11.59 -14.36
N SER A 120 12.67 12.68 -13.59
CA SER A 120 13.92 13.41 -13.36
C SER A 120 14.64 13.02 -12.06
N LEU A 121 14.20 11.95 -11.39
CA LEU A 121 14.73 11.52 -10.10
C LEU A 121 16.23 11.21 -10.17
N LYS A 122 16.98 11.80 -9.24
CA LYS A 122 18.43 11.59 -9.03
C LYS A 122 18.71 11.41 -7.54
N GLN A 123 19.62 10.50 -7.22
CA GLN A 123 20.03 10.26 -5.83
C GLN A 123 20.71 11.50 -5.21
N GLY A 124 21.52 12.23 -5.97
CA GLY A 124 22.10 13.50 -5.52
C GLY A 124 23.00 13.32 -4.29
N ARG A 125 22.58 13.86 -3.13
CA ARG A 125 23.29 13.70 -1.84
C ARG A 125 22.53 12.79 -0.86
N MET A 126 21.43 12.19 -1.29
CA MET A 126 20.60 11.34 -0.43
C MET A 126 21.33 10.02 -0.15
N SER A 127 21.20 9.53 1.08
CA SER A 127 21.52 8.14 1.39
C SER A 127 20.67 7.20 0.53
N MET A 128 21.10 5.94 0.39
CA MET A 128 20.34 4.96 -0.39
C MET A 128 18.91 4.79 0.15
N LEU A 129 18.75 4.81 1.48
CA LEU A 129 17.45 4.67 2.12
C LEU A 129 16.53 5.87 1.83
N GLU A 130 17.02 7.10 1.97
CA GLU A 130 16.25 8.32 1.65
C GLU A 130 15.85 8.34 0.17
N TYR A 131 16.77 7.96 -0.71
CA TYR A 131 16.52 7.89 -2.15
C TYR A 131 15.40 6.89 -2.49
N ILE A 132 15.41 5.71 -1.88
CA ILE A 132 14.36 4.69 -2.04
C ILE A 132 13.03 5.19 -1.49
N GLN A 133 13.01 5.81 -0.32
CA GLN A 133 11.79 6.36 0.27
C GLN A 133 11.20 7.46 -0.62
N HIS A 134 12.03 8.33 -1.17
CA HIS A 134 11.60 9.39 -2.09
C HIS A 134 11.04 8.79 -3.39
N ALA A 135 11.73 7.82 -4.00
CA ALA A 135 11.24 7.12 -5.19
C ALA A 135 9.87 6.48 -4.93
N ARG A 136 9.74 5.73 -3.83
CA ARG A 136 8.49 5.06 -3.44
C ARG A 136 7.37 6.07 -3.20
N HIS A 137 7.67 7.22 -2.59
CA HIS A 137 6.69 8.28 -2.38
C HIS A 137 6.17 8.86 -3.70
N LEU A 138 7.07 9.24 -4.63
CA LEU A 138 6.67 9.82 -5.91
C LEU A 138 5.78 8.86 -6.72
N VAL A 139 6.15 7.57 -6.80
CA VAL A 139 5.33 6.55 -7.47
C VAL A 139 3.96 6.41 -6.79
N SER A 140 3.90 6.45 -5.45
CA SER A 140 2.64 6.34 -4.70
C SER A 140 1.67 7.51 -4.93
N CYS A 141 2.17 8.66 -5.37
CA CYS A 141 1.37 9.84 -5.68
C CYS A 141 0.78 9.79 -7.10
N ILE A 142 1.28 8.93 -7.99
CA ILE A 142 0.81 8.80 -9.38
C ILE A 142 -0.21 7.66 -9.44
N THR A 143 -1.50 7.98 -9.32
CA THR A 143 -2.53 6.96 -9.09
C THR A 143 -3.44 6.70 -10.28
N THR A 144 -3.73 7.70 -11.12
CA THR A 144 -4.66 7.52 -12.24
C THR A 144 -4.01 6.85 -13.45
N HIS A 145 -2.77 7.23 -13.77
CA HIS A 145 -2.02 6.70 -14.92
C HIS A 145 -0.64 6.24 -14.45
N PRO A 146 -0.53 5.04 -13.84
CA PRO A 146 0.73 4.56 -13.29
C PRO A 146 1.78 4.42 -14.39
N ILE A 147 3.04 4.73 -14.04
CA ILE A 147 4.19 4.50 -14.91
C ILE A 147 4.41 2.99 -15.02
N ASP A 148 4.78 2.47 -16.20
CA ASP A 148 5.06 1.06 -16.35
C ASP A 148 6.29 0.63 -15.53
N MET A 149 6.33 -0.66 -15.13
CA MET A 149 7.36 -1.16 -14.23
C MET A 149 8.77 -1.03 -14.81
N ALA A 150 8.94 -1.23 -16.13
CA ALA A 150 10.25 -1.14 -16.77
C ALA A 150 10.79 0.29 -16.71
N THR A 151 9.95 1.29 -17.00
CA THR A 151 10.31 2.70 -16.86
C THR A 151 10.60 3.07 -15.41
N GLN A 152 9.82 2.58 -14.45
CA GLN A 152 10.08 2.84 -13.02
C GLN A 152 11.47 2.33 -12.60
N VAL A 153 11.80 1.09 -12.94
CA VAL A 153 13.10 0.49 -12.65
C VAL A 153 14.21 1.26 -13.36
N HIS A 154 14.03 1.58 -14.65
CA HIS A 154 15.05 2.27 -15.44
C HIS A 154 15.38 3.65 -14.86
N VAL A 155 14.36 4.43 -14.51
CA VAL A 155 14.50 5.75 -13.89
C VAL A 155 15.23 5.64 -12.57
N PHE A 156 14.82 4.72 -11.69
CA PHE A 156 15.46 4.51 -10.40
C PHE A 156 16.95 4.17 -10.55
N VAL A 157 17.28 3.14 -11.34
CA VAL A 157 18.66 2.67 -11.55
C VAL A 157 19.53 3.74 -12.22
N SER A 158 18.99 4.46 -13.21
CA SER A 158 19.72 5.54 -13.91
C SER A 158 19.93 6.78 -13.05
N GLY A 159 19.11 6.96 -12.01
CA GLY A 159 19.22 8.05 -11.05
C GLY A 159 20.20 7.79 -9.91
N ILE A 160 20.63 6.53 -9.69
CA ILE A 160 21.68 6.19 -8.71
C ILE A 160 23.02 6.79 -9.15
N ILE A 161 23.79 7.29 -8.19
CA ILE A 161 25.14 7.81 -8.41
C ILE A 161 26.02 6.69 -8.99
N ALA A 162 26.95 7.02 -9.88
CA ALA A 162 27.88 6.04 -10.41
C ALA A 162 28.68 5.37 -9.27
N GLY A 163 28.63 4.05 -9.19
CA GLY A 163 29.22 3.28 -8.11
C GLY A 163 28.86 1.80 -8.20
N TYR A 164 29.27 1.02 -7.21
CA TYR A 164 29.05 -0.42 -7.15
C TYR A 164 27.56 -0.80 -7.22
N GLN A 165 26.69 -0.06 -6.53
CA GLN A 165 25.25 -0.30 -6.49
C GLN A 165 24.64 -0.20 -7.90
N ARG A 166 24.95 0.87 -8.64
CA ARG A 166 24.48 1.05 -10.02
C ARG A 166 25.03 -0.03 -10.95
N PHE A 167 26.30 -0.38 -10.81
CA PHE A 167 26.93 -1.43 -11.61
C PHE A 167 26.22 -2.78 -11.43
N TYR A 168 26.00 -3.21 -10.19
CA TYR A 168 25.31 -4.47 -9.89
C TYR A 168 23.87 -4.49 -10.42
N LEU A 169 23.11 -3.40 -10.22
CA LEU A 169 21.73 -3.29 -10.70
C LEU A 169 21.62 -3.36 -12.22
N THR A 170 22.58 -2.79 -12.96
CA THR A 170 22.60 -2.90 -14.43
C THR A 170 22.88 -4.31 -14.94
N ARG A 171 23.52 -5.18 -14.15
CA ARG A 171 23.75 -6.58 -14.52
C ARG A 171 22.59 -7.50 -14.17
N LYS A 172 21.97 -7.30 -13.01
CA LYS A 172 20.90 -8.17 -12.52
C LYS A 172 19.54 -7.85 -13.14
N VAL A 173 19.37 -6.63 -13.69
CA VAL A 173 18.15 -6.12 -14.36
C VAL A 173 16.88 -6.50 -13.56
N PRO A 174 16.62 -5.84 -12.42
CA PRO A 174 15.44 -6.13 -11.61
C PRO A 174 14.15 -5.92 -12.42
N MET A 175 13.15 -6.77 -12.20
CA MET A 175 11.87 -6.70 -12.92
C MET A 175 10.88 -5.76 -12.24
N THR A 176 11.10 -5.46 -10.96
CA THR A 176 10.25 -4.58 -10.17
C THR A 176 11.06 -3.56 -9.39
N LEU A 177 10.40 -2.46 -9.03
CA LEU A 177 11.02 -1.40 -8.24
C LEU A 177 11.42 -1.89 -6.84
N GLU A 178 10.64 -2.78 -6.23
CA GLU A 178 10.95 -3.36 -4.92
C GLU A 178 12.16 -4.32 -4.98
N GLU A 179 12.34 -5.10 -6.05
CA GLU A 179 13.57 -5.88 -6.26
C GLU A 179 14.80 -4.97 -6.42
N ALA A 180 14.64 -3.85 -7.13
CA ALA A 180 15.69 -2.86 -7.29
C ALA A 180 16.05 -2.23 -5.94
N PHE A 181 15.05 -1.87 -5.12
CA PHE A 181 15.25 -1.33 -3.78
C PHE A 181 15.99 -2.31 -2.85
N ALA A 182 15.54 -3.56 -2.80
CA ALA A 182 16.14 -4.59 -1.96
C ALA A 182 17.59 -4.88 -2.37
N THR A 183 17.88 -4.87 -3.67
CA THR A 183 19.25 -5.05 -4.18
C THR A 183 20.11 -3.83 -3.86
N ALA A 184 19.60 -2.61 -4.11
CA ALA A 184 20.34 -1.39 -3.83
C ALA A 184 20.75 -1.25 -2.36
N LEU A 185 19.83 -1.54 -1.42
CA LEU A 185 20.13 -1.51 0.02
C LEU A 185 21.17 -2.55 0.41
N ARG A 186 21.06 -3.77 -0.13
CA ARG A 186 22.00 -4.86 0.17
C ARG A 186 23.43 -4.47 -0.22
N GLU A 187 23.60 -3.92 -1.41
CA GLU A 187 24.93 -3.52 -1.88
C GLU A 187 25.48 -2.31 -1.10
N ASP A 188 24.60 -1.39 -0.67
CA ASP A 188 24.98 -0.26 0.18
C ASP A 188 25.55 -0.72 1.54
N TYR A 189 24.92 -1.73 2.15
CA TYR A 189 25.42 -2.37 3.37
C TYR A 189 26.75 -3.10 3.13
N SER A 190 26.89 -3.84 2.02
CA SER A 190 28.13 -4.56 1.69
C SER A 190 29.34 -3.64 1.52
N VAL A 191 29.14 -2.48 0.86
CA VAL A 191 30.19 -1.46 0.69
C VAL A 191 30.57 -0.84 2.03
N THR A 192 29.57 -0.46 2.83
CA THR A 192 29.79 0.16 4.15
C THR A 192 30.52 -0.79 5.09
N ALA A 193 30.14 -2.08 5.10
CA ALA A 193 30.81 -3.10 5.89
C ALA A 193 32.28 -3.27 5.46
N SER A 194 32.55 -3.38 4.16
CA SER A 194 33.91 -3.53 3.63
C SER A 194 34.82 -2.35 4.00
N GLN A 195 34.30 -1.12 3.92
CA GLN A 195 35.04 0.09 4.33
C GLN A 195 35.34 0.13 5.84
N ALA A 196 34.40 -0.33 6.68
CA ALA A 196 34.63 -0.43 8.12
C ALA A 196 35.71 -1.46 8.49
N PHE A 197 35.80 -2.57 7.74
CA PHE A 197 36.85 -3.57 7.91
C PHE A 197 38.23 -3.07 7.45
N ASP A 198 38.30 -2.26 6.40
CA ASP A 198 39.58 -1.68 5.96
C ASP A 198 40.12 -0.61 6.93
N VAL A 199 39.24 0.23 7.50
CA VAL A 199 39.66 1.25 8.48
C VAL A 199 40.17 0.63 9.78
N SER A 200 39.59 -0.50 10.21
CA SER A 200 40.04 -1.22 11.41
C SER A 200 41.39 -1.91 11.21
N ARG A 201 41.75 -2.33 9.98
CA ARG A 201 43.07 -2.88 9.65
C ARG A 201 44.20 -1.86 9.56
N VAL A 202 43.88 -0.62 9.21
CA VAL A 202 44.87 0.48 9.13
C VAL A 202 45.18 1.07 10.53
N SER A 203 44.38 0.72 11.54
CA SER A 203 44.48 1.27 12.90
C SER A 203 45.27 0.41 13.89
N GLU A 204 45.83 -0.73 13.46
CA GLU A 204 46.73 -1.55 14.29
C GLU A 204 48.20 -1.14 14.03
N PRO A 205 48.95 -0.68 15.07
CA PRO A 205 50.35 -0.27 14.96
C PRO A 205 51.33 -1.44 14.86
#